data_AF-A0A8J5HS03-F1
#
_entry.id   AF-A0A8J5HS03-F1
#
_cell.length_a   1.000
_cell.length_b   1.000
_cell.length_c   1.000
_cell.angle_alpha   90.00
_cell.angle_beta   90.00
_cell.angle_gamma   90.00
#
_symmetry.space_group_name_H-M   'P 1'
#
loop_
_entity.id
_entity.type
_entity.pdbx_description
1 polymer ?
#
loop_
_entity_poly.entity_id
_entity_poly.type
_entity_poly.pdbx_seq_one_letter_code
_entity_poly.pdbx_strand_id
1 'polypeptide(L)'
;MKHLDVAGGTGDIAFCVLESIRGVSHKVMHDSFVETEGQTQIFICDINPNMLNIGKKRAIERGYTNSSYLHFVEGDVEALSFEGGSMDGYTIGFGIRNVTHIEKALAEAYRCAF
;
A
#
# COMPACT_ATOMS: atom_id res chain seq x y z
N MET A 1 -11.47 1.87 0.78
CA MET A 1 -10.42 0.98 1.27
C MET A 1 -9.09 1.72 1.30
N LYS A 2 -8.51 1.90 2.48
CA LYS A 2 -7.13 2.33 2.70
C LYS A 2 -6.27 1.12 3.02
N HIS A 3 -5.26 0.84 2.21
CA HIS A 3 -4.33 -0.27 2.41
C HIS A 3 -2.92 0.28 2.62
N LEU A 4 -2.19 -0.27 3.59
CA LEU A 4 -0.80 0.07 3.84
C LEU A 4 0.11 -1.13 3.56
N ASP A 5 1.04 -0.99 2.61
CA ASP A 5 2.09 -1.94 2.29
C ASP A 5 3.43 -1.41 2.80
N VAL A 6 3.91 -1.94 3.92
CA VAL A 6 5.18 -1.53 4.54
C VAL A 6 6.35 -2.41 4.09
N ALA A 7 7.55 -1.84 4.11
CA ALA A 7 8.72 -2.41 3.44
C ALA A 7 8.41 -2.79 1.98
N GLY A 8 7.46 -2.05 1.38
CA GLY A 8 6.84 -2.38 0.11
C GLY A 8 7.64 -1.84 -1.07
N GLY A 9 8.43 -0.78 -0.86
CA GLY A 9 9.45 -0.25 -1.76
C GLY A 9 9.09 -0.23 -3.25
N THR A 10 9.42 -1.33 -3.94
CA THR A 10 9.17 -1.59 -5.36
C THR A 10 7.70 -1.73 -5.74
N GLY A 11 6.80 -1.84 -4.76
CA GLY A 11 5.35 -1.83 -4.91
C GLY A 11 4.75 -3.17 -5.31
N ASP A 12 5.49 -4.29 -5.24
CA ASP A 12 5.03 -5.56 -5.81
C ASP A 12 3.72 -6.07 -5.16
N ILE A 13 3.62 -6.04 -3.83
CA ILE A 13 2.39 -6.43 -3.11
C ILE A 13 1.30 -5.37 -3.29
N ALA A 14 1.63 -4.08 -3.15
CA ALA A 14 0.72 -2.97 -3.41
C ALA A 14 0.03 -3.06 -4.79
N PHE A 15 0.78 -3.40 -5.85
CA PHE A 15 0.22 -3.57 -7.19
C PHE A 15 -0.69 -4.80 -7.29
N CYS A 16 -0.31 -5.93 -6.67
CA CYS A 16 -1.18 -7.11 -6.59
C CYS A 16 -2.50 -6.81 -5.87
N VAL A 17 -2.46 -6.05 -4.76
CA VAL A 17 -3.66 -5.62 -4.03
C VAL A 17 -4.53 -4.74 -4.92
N LEU A 18 -3.94 -3.75 -5.59
CA LEU A 18 -4.65 -2.87 -6.52
C LEU A 18 -5.35 -3.66 -7.64
N GLU A 19 -4.62 -4.55 -8.30
CA GLU A 19 -5.13 -5.38 -9.39
C GLU A 19 -6.25 -6.31 -8.92
N SER A 20 -6.13 -6.86 -7.71
CA SER A 20 -7.17 -7.68 -7.09
C SER A 20 -8.44 -6.89 -6.82
N ILE A 21 -8.33 -5.67 -6.27
CA ILE A 21 -9.46 -4.78 -6.02
C ILE A 21 -10.16 -4.44 -7.36
N ARG A 22 -9.40 -4.03 -8.38
CA ARG A 22 -9.95 -3.70 -9.71
C ARG A 22 -10.60 -4.91 -10.37
N GLY A 23 -10.03 -6.10 -10.21
CA GLY A 23 -10.57 -7.35 -10.74
C GLY A 23 -11.91 -7.73 -10.10
N VAL A 24 -12.07 -7.51 -8.79
CA VAL A 24 -13.36 -7.71 -8.09
C VAL A 24 -14.39 -6.71 -8.58
N SER A 25 -14.05 -5.41 -8.66
CA SER A 25 -14.96 -4.38 -9.18
C SER A 25 -15.44 -4.70 -10.60
N HIS A 26 -14.55 -5.14 -11.49
CA HIS A 26 -14.92 -5.53 -12.85
C HIS A 26 -15.84 -6.76 -12.91
N LYS A 27 -15.74 -7.70 -11.96
CA LYS A 27 -16.52 -8.94 -11.96
C LYS A 27 -17.91 -8.78 -11.34
N VAL A 28 -18.08 -7.81 -10.44
CA VAL A 28 -19.37 -7.46 -9.83
C VAL A 28 -20.22 -6.58 -10.77
N MET A 29 -19.58 -5.85 -11.69
CA MET A 29 -20.23 -4.84 -12.53
C MET A 29 -20.37 -5.31 -13.99
N HIS A 30 -21.31 -6.24 -14.24
CA HIS A 30 -21.79 -6.54 -15.60
C HIS A 30 -22.88 -5.55 -16.07
N ASP A 31 -23.27 -4.58 -15.24
CA ASP A 31 -24.29 -3.59 -15.57
C ASP A 31 -23.91 -2.25 -14.91
N SER A 32 -23.67 -1.21 -15.73
CA SER A 32 -23.28 0.16 -15.35
C SER A 32 -21.86 0.38 -14.84
N PHE A 33 -21.00 0.98 -15.69
CA PHE A 33 -19.71 1.56 -15.31
C PHE A 33 -19.93 2.77 -14.38
N VAL A 34 -19.76 2.56 -13.07
CA VAL A 34 -19.48 3.64 -12.13
C VAL A 34 -18.03 3.46 -11.71
N GLU A 35 -17.17 4.36 -12.18
CA GLU A 35 -15.80 4.47 -11.70
C GLU A 35 -15.83 4.62 -10.17
N THR A 36 -15.45 3.57 -9.45
CA THR A 36 -15.17 3.61 -8.01
C THR A 36 -13.85 4.37 -7.75
N GLU A 37 -13.58 5.43 -8.52
CA GLU A 37 -12.32 6.18 -8.54
C GLU A 37 -12.05 6.98 -7.26
N GLY A 38 -13.01 7.03 -6.32
CA GLY A 38 -12.87 7.85 -5.12
C GLY A 38 -12.47 7.13 -3.83
N GLN A 39 -12.49 5.79 -3.77
CA GLN A 39 -12.49 5.11 -2.46
C GLN A 39 -11.28 4.23 -2.14
N THR A 40 -10.46 3.86 -3.12
CA THR A 40 -9.27 3.03 -2.86
C THR A 40 -8.04 3.92 -2.74
N GLN A 41 -7.26 3.72 -1.67
CA GLN A 41 -6.00 4.40 -1.41
C GLN A 41 -5.01 3.35 -0.93
N ILE A 42 -3.87 3.23 -1.59
CA ILE A 42 -2.82 2.25 -1.27
C ILE A 42 -1.55 3.04 -0.98
N PHE A 43 -1.06 2.91 0.24
CA PHE A 43 0.15 3.53 0.72
C PHE A 43 1.29 2.51 0.66
N ILE A 44 2.35 2.82 -0.07
CA ILE A 44 3.59 2.05 -0.13
C ILE A 44 4.59 2.77 0.76
N CYS A 45 4.93 2.16 1.89
CA CYS A 45 5.83 2.72 2.88
C CYS A 45 7.15 1.95 2.89
N ASP A 46 8.27 2.65 2.84
CA ASP A 46 9.61 2.06 2.96
C ASP A 46 10.57 3.08 3.58
N ILE A 47 11.54 2.61 4.36
CA ILE A 47 12.57 3.47 4.96
C ILE A 47 13.63 3.88 3.91
N ASN A 48 13.73 3.14 2.81
CA ASN A 48 14.71 3.36 1.77
C ASN A 48 14.11 4.15 0.59
N PRO A 49 14.48 5.43 0.39
CA PRO A 49 13.93 6.25 -0.70
C PRO A 49 14.30 5.71 -2.10
N ASN A 50 15.41 4.98 -2.23
CA ASN A 50 15.77 4.38 -3.52
C ASN A 50 14.78 3.29 -3.92
N MET A 51 14.27 2.51 -2.97
CA MET A 51 13.27 1.48 -3.23
C MET A 51 11.95 2.11 -3.68
N LEU A 52 11.52 3.19 -3.03
CA LEU A 52 10.34 3.96 -3.42
C LEU A 52 10.48 4.57 -4.82
N ASN A 53 11.66 5.06 -5.19
CA ASN A 53 11.91 5.58 -6.55
C ASN A 53 11.79 4.49 -7.61
N ILE A 54 12.26 3.26 -7.32
CA ILE A 54 12.05 2.12 -8.21
C ILE A 54 10.54 1.81 -8.30
N GLY A 55 9.83 1.79 -7.18
CA GLY A 55 8.38 1.58 -7.15
C GLY A 55 7.61 2.60 -7.99
N LYS A 56 7.93 3.89 -7.85
CA LYS A 56 7.36 4.97 -8.67
C LYS A 56 7.60 4.74 -10.16
N LYS A 57 8.83 4.39 -10.55
CA LYS A 57 9.16 4.08 -11.95
C LYS A 57 8.33 2.90 -12.48
N ARG A 58 8.22 1.83 -11.71
CA ARG A 58 7.40 0.65 -12.06
C ARG A 58 5.91 1.01 -12.17
N ALA A 59 5.41 1.87 -11.29
CA ALA A 59 4.03 2.35 -11.36
C ALA A 59 3.77 3.10 -12.68
N ILE A 60 4.71 3.95 -13.11
CA ILE A 60 4.65 4.63 -14.42
C ILE A 60 4.65 3.63 -15.57
N GLU A 61 5.57 2.65 -15.55
CA GLU A 61 5.68 1.61 -16.58
C GLU A 61 4.40 0.76 -16.69
N ARG A 62 3.67 0.56 -15.58
CA ARG A 62 2.37 -0.13 -15.54
C ARG A 62 1.18 0.76 -15.90
N GLY A 63 1.40 2.04 -16.21
CA GLY A 63 0.33 2.99 -16.57
C GLY A 63 -0.43 3.57 -15.37
N TYR A 64 0.12 3.47 -14.16
CA TYR A 64 -0.45 4.09 -12.95
C TYR A 64 -0.03 5.55 -12.75
N THR A 65 0.53 6.20 -13.78
CA THR A 65 1.12 7.56 -13.73
C THR A 65 0.16 8.65 -13.24
N ASN A 66 -1.14 8.52 -13.54
CA ASN A 66 -2.18 9.46 -13.13
C ASN A 66 -3.07 8.92 -11.99
N SER A 67 -2.61 7.86 -11.32
CA SER A 67 -3.34 7.26 -10.22
C SER A 67 -3.35 8.19 -9.01
N SER A 68 -4.55 8.66 -8.61
CA SER A 68 -4.79 9.33 -7.33
C SER A 68 -4.84 8.36 -6.14
N TYR A 69 -4.61 7.06 -6.38
CA TYR A 69 -4.80 5.99 -5.40
C TYR A 69 -3.51 5.30 -4.96
N LEU A 70 -2.34 5.58 -5.54
CA LEU A 70 -1.04 5.07 -5.07
C LEU A 70 -0.22 6.17 -4.42
N HIS A 71 0.15 5.97 -3.15
CA HIS A 71 0.91 6.92 -2.35
C HIS A 71 2.23 6.31 -1.92
N PHE A 72 3.35 6.92 -2.30
CA PHE A 72 4.68 6.46 -1.88
C PHE A 72 5.17 7.31 -0.72
N VAL A 73 5.38 6.69 0.44
CA VAL A 73 5.71 7.36 1.70
C VAL A 73 7.03 6.81 2.21
N GLU A 74 7.95 7.71 2.56
CA GLU A 74 9.15 7.34 3.29
C GLU A 74 8.80 7.24 4.79
N GLY A 75 9.12 6.11 5.42
CA GLY A 75 8.77 5.91 6.81
C GLY A 75 9.39 4.66 7.43
N ASP A 76 9.63 4.75 8.74
CA ASP A 76 10.07 3.62 9.56
C ASP A 76 8.85 2.79 10.00
N VAL A 77 8.91 1.48 9.77
CA VAL A 77 7.86 0.54 10.15
C VAL A 77 7.68 0.48 11.68
N GLU A 78 8.71 0.83 12.45
CA GLU A 78 8.65 0.87 13.92
C GLU A 78 8.00 2.15 14.47
N ALA A 79 7.79 3.17 13.63
CA ALA A 79 7.24 4.47 14.02
C ALA A 79 6.54 5.14 12.83
N LEU A 80 5.37 4.61 12.45
CA LEU A 80 4.63 5.04 11.29
C LEU A 80 3.86 6.34 11.54
N SER A 81 4.01 7.31 10.63
CA SER A 81 3.29 8.59 10.66
C SER A 81 1.84 8.51 10.18
N PHE A 82 1.15 7.40 10.46
CA PHE A 82 -0.27 7.20 10.16
C PHE A 82 -1.10 7.26 11.44
N GLU A 83 -2.34 7.73 11.34
CA GLU A 83 -3.29 7.73 12.46
C GLU A 83 -3.67 6.31 12.87
N GLY A 84 -4.05 6.11 14.13
CA GLY A 84 -4.54 4.80 14.61
C GLY A 84 -5.90 4.45 14.00
N GLY A 85 -6.14 3.16 13.73
CA GLY A 85 -7.36 2.67 13.09
C GLY A 85 -7.68 3.30 11.74
N SER A 86 -6.66 3.85 11.04
CA SER A 86 -6.84 4.59 9.79
C SER A 86 -6.73 3.74 8.53
N MET A 87 -6.26 2.49 8.66
CA MET A 87 -6.04 1.55 7.56
C MET A 87 -7.02 0.39 7.65
N ASP A 88 -7.64 0.04 6.52
CA ASP A 88 -8.52 -1.13 6.40
C ASP A 88 -7.72 -2.44 6.19
N GLY A 89 -6.48 -2.31 5.71
CA GLY A 89 -5.58 -3.43 5.42
C GLY A 89 -4.12 -3.07 5.61
N TYR A 90 -3.33 -4.04 6.06
CA TYR A 90 -1.89 -3.91 6.29
C TYR A 90 -1.14 -5.11 5.72
N THR A 91 -0.08 -4.89 4.96
CA THR A 91 0.83 -5.92 4.47
C THR A 91 2.28 -5.60 4.80
N ILE A 92 3.04 -6.63 5.16
CA ILE A 92 4.51 -6.60 5.20
C ILE A 92 5.07 -7.83 4.49
N GLY A 93 5.37 -7.69 3.20
CA GLY A 93 5.88 -8.78 2.38
C GLY A 93 7.38 -8.98 2.57
N PHE A 94 7.81 -10.06 3.24
CA PHE A 94 9.22 -10.44 3.42
C PHE A 94 10.13 -9.44 4.17
N GLY A 95 9.68 -8.19 4.40
CA GLY A 95 10.47 -7.13 5.03
C GLY A 95 10.56 -7.21 6.55
N ILE A 96 9.63 -7.91 7.22
CA ILE A 96 9.57 -7.99 8.69
C ILE A 96 10.86 -8.53 9.31
N ARG A 97 11.58 -9.41 8.61
CA ARG A 97 12.85 -9.99 9.08
C ARG A 97 14.01 -8.98 9.14
N ASN A 98 13.88 -7.84 8.46
CA ASN A 98 14.88 -6.79 8.38
C ASN A 98 14.59 -5.64 9.36
N VAL A 99 13.49 -5.72 10.12
CA VAL A 99 13.14 -4.74 11.14
C VAL A 99 13.98 -5.00 12.39
N THR A 100 14.44 -3.94 13.06
CA THR A 100 15.31 -4.07 14.24
C THR A 100 14.51 -4.56 15.45
N HIS A 101 13.32 -3.99 15.66
CA HIS A 101 12.40 -4.34 16.74
C HIS A 101 11.07 -4.84 16.15
N ILE A 102 10.99 -6.15 15.90
CA ILE A 102 9.82 -6.79 15.28
C ILE A 102 8.54 -6.50 16.07
N GLU A 103 8.61 -6.50 17.41
CA GLU A 103 7.51 -6.21 18.30
C GLU A 103 6.94 -4.79 18.12
N LYS A 104 7.79 -3.79 17.83
CA LYS A 104 7.32 -2.43 17.53
C LYS A 104 6.61 -2.38 16.19
N ALA A 105 7.17 -3.02 15.17
CA ALA A 105 6.49 -3.11 13.87
C ALA A 105 5.15 -3.82 13.95
N LEU A 106 5.02 -4.89 14.76
CA LEU A 106 3.74 -5.56 14.99
C LEU A 106 2.76 -4.68 15.77
N ALA A 107 3.23 -3.91 16.76
CA ALA A 107 2.41 -2.95 17.49
C ALA A 107 1.91 -1.83 16.58
N GLU A 108 2.76 -1.32 15.68
CA GLU A 108 2.39 -0.33 14.67
C GLU A 108 1.40 -0.90 13.65
N ALA A 109 1.60 -2.15 13.21
CA ALA A 109 0.64 -2.85 12.34
C ALA A 109 -0.74 -2.94 12.99
N TYR A 110 -0.79 -3.32 14.27
CA TYR A 110 -2.03 -3.37 15.04
C TYR A 110 -2.65 -1.97 15.18
N ARG A 111 -1.86 -0.97 15.60
CA ARG A 111 -2.32 0.41 15.79
C ARG A 111 -2.86 1.02 14.51
N CYS A 112 -2.22 0.82 13.36
CA CYS A 112 -2.68 1.39 12.10
C CYS A 112 -3.98 0.74 11.61
N ALA A 113 -4.19 -0.54 11.90
CA ALA A 113 -5.37 -1.29 11.47
C ALA A 113 -6.55 -1.26 12.46
N PHE A 114 -6.30 -1.06 13.75
CA PHE A 114 -7.29 -1.19 14.84
C PHE A 114 -7.19 -0.09 15.89
#